data_AF-A0A7C0ZYY1-F1
#
_entry.id   AF-A0A7C0ZYY1-F1
#
_cell.length_a   1.000
_cell.length_b   1.000
_cell.length_c   1.000
_cell.angle_alpha   90.00
_cell.angle_beta   90.00
_cell.angle_gamma   90.00
#
_symmetry.space_group_name_H-M   'P 1'
#
loop_
_entity.id
_entity.type
_entity.pdbx_description
1 polymer ?
#
loop_
_entity_poly.entity_id
_entity_poly.type
_entity_poly.pdbx_seq_one_letter_code
_entity_poly.pdbx_strand_id
1 'polypeptide(L)'
;MNRTRLLLFIATILILATAIFTSIIFENVSMIKTWNIPVCPPSFLDSRQIGMASESYALGYDPLIENPVNPTKEQLAYPRIWHLLFALGIDQSYTNLMGTIFVILFFIGIGMFWFSKKFDNLTYVILSLAILSPSVMLGIERGNIELVLFFILSLALIINYHSSIAALFVFVFAAILKLYPVFGFVYLLKENKKRFHILFFTALGVFIIYILLTLDDIKQIYLVTPKFAASSFGINVWWMGLKHPRYFDLQMSDSTILFLQVISYIAAFMVIAGALFFSLRNRDLNRFRQGRYIDAFRVGAAIYIGSFITTNNFDYRLMFLIFTIPQLAAWLRDKEKGYSPLPLITLAAMLFSLWSFLVMRFAGMKLAFLTEEFCNWIMLYGLTYLFAASVPEWLGDCLRRPFLLIKGFKRQVVENH
;
A
#
# COMPACT_ATOMS: atom_id res chain seq x y z
N MET A 1 17.30 -0.87 -25.69
CA MET A 1 16.64 -0.29 -24.50
C MET A 1 16.72 1.23 -24.59
N ASN A 2 15.64 1.98 -24.31
CA ASN A 2 15.70 3.46 -24.37
C ASN A 2 16.73 3.96 -23.35
N ARG A 3 17.75 4.73 -23.79
CA ARG A 3 18.83 5.23 -22.90
C ARG A 3 18.27 6.00 -21.72
N THR A 4 17.25 6.84 -21.93
CA THR A 4 16.59 7.62 -20.86
C THR A 4 15.97 6.72 -19.79
N ARG A 5 15.33 5.62 -20.18
CA ARG A 5 14.72 4.66 -19.25
C ARG A 5 15.75 4.02 -18.33
N LEU A 6 16.90 3.64 -18.87
CA LEU A 6 17.99 3.04 -18.09
C LEU A 6 18.62 4.07 -17.17
N LEU A 7 18.91 5.27 -17.69
CA LEU A 7 19.53 6.35 -16.91
C LEU A 7 18.67 6.76 -15.72
N LEU A 8 17.35 6.93 -15.91
CA LEU A 8 16.43 7.26 -14.82
C LEU A 8 16.39 6.17 -13.75
N PHE A 9 16.34 4.89 -14.17
CA PHE A 9 16.39 3.77 -13.23
C PHE A 9 17.69 3.76 -12.42
N ILE A 10 18.84 3.83 -13.10
CA ILE A 10 20.15 3.84 -12.44
C ILE A 10 20.25 5.03 -11.48
N ALA A 11 19.88 6.24 -11.91
CA ALA A 11 19.91 7.42 -11.05
C ALA A 11 19.02 7.25 -9.81
N THR A 12 17.78 6.78 -9.98
CA THR A 12 16.85 6.53 -8.86
C THR A 12 17.40 5.53 -7.87
N ILE A 13 17.91 4.39 -8.33
CA ILE A 13 18.47 3.35 -7.45
C ILE A 13 19.74 3.84 -6.78
N LEU A 14 20.64 4.52 -7.51
CA LEU A 14 21.88 5.05 -6.95
C LEU A 14 21.62 6.08 -5.84
N ILE A 15 20.63 6.96 -5.99
CA ILE A 15 20.29 7.94 -4.95
C ILE A 15 19.88 7.22 -3.66
N LEU A 16 18.96 6.24 -3.74
CA LEU A 16 18.50 5.49 -2.58
C LEU A 16 19.62 4.63 -1.99
N ALA A 17 20.35 3.91 -2.84
CA ALA A 17 21.45 3.03 -2.45
C ALA A 17 22.57 3.81 -1.77
N THR A 18 22.92 4.99 -2.27
CA THR A 18 23.94 5.84 -1.64
C THR A 18 23.50 6.27 -0.25
N ALA A 19 22.27 6.77 -0.10
CA ALA A 19 21.76 7.23 1.19
C ALA A 19 21.73 6.12 2.26
N ILE A 20 21.29 4.90 1.89
CA ILE A 20 21.26 3.77 2.83
C ILE A 20 22.66 3.20 3.09
N PHE A 21 23.53 3.11 2.07
CA PHE A 21 24.91 2.65 2.24
C PHE A 21 25.68 3.56 3.18
N THR A 22 25.51 4.89 3.07
CA THR A 22 26.15 5.83 4.01
C THR A 22 25.66 5.66 5.44
N SER A 23 24.39 5.32 5.62
CA SER A 23 23.81 5.07 6.94
C SER A 23 24.32 3.77 7.57
N ILE A 24 24.54 2.73 6.77
CA ILE A 24 24.98 1.42 7.27
C ILE A 24 26.49 1.42 7.55
N ILE A 25 27.30 1.93 6.61
CA ILE A 25 28.77 1.78 6.66
C ILE A 25 29.42 2.86 7.50
N PHE A 26 28.95 4.10 7.40
CA PHE A 26 29.54 5.25 8.10
C PHE A 26 28.70 5.71 9.30
N GLU A 27 27.62 4.98 9.63
CA GLU A 27 26.63 5.36 10.66
C GLU A 27 26.09 6.79 10.47
N ASN A 28 26.15 7.29 9.22
CA ASN A 28 25.86 8.67 8.90
C ASN A 28 24.47 8.79 8.26
N VAL A 29 23.52 9.22 9.07
CA VAL A 29 22.11 9.42 8.67
C VAL A 29 21.84 10.78 8.03
N SER A 30 22.85 11.64 7.80
CA SER A 30 22.66 13.01 7.27
C SER A 30 21.95 13.03 5.92
N MET A 31 22.30 12.10 5.02
CA MET A 31 21.63 11.98 3.72
C MET A 31 20.17 11.58 3.89
N ILE A 32 19.87 10.57 4.72
CA ILE A 32 18.50 10.11 4.98
C ILE A 32 17.65 11.23 5.60
N LYS A 33 18.22 12.05 6.48
CA LYS A 33 17.53 13.21 7.08
C LYS A 33 17.04 14.23 6.04
N THR A 34 17.57 14.25 4.83
CA THR A 34 17.09 15.16 3.77
C THR A 34 15.64 14.86 3.35
N TRP A 35 15.18 13.63 3.52
CA TRP A 35 13.77 13.21 3.32
C TRP A 35 12.82 13.65 4.43
N ASN A 36 13.33 14.25 5.51
CA ASN A 36 12.56 14.70 6.68
C ASN A 36 11.74 13.59 7.36
N ILE A 37 12.17 12.33 7.22
CA ILE A 37 11.56 11.19 7.92
C ILE A 37 12.08 11.10 9.36
N PRO A 38 11.31 10.51 10.30
CA PRO A 38 11.75 10.28 11.66
C PRO A 38 12.77 9.13 11.71
N VAL A 39 14.04 9.43 11.45
CA VAL A 39 15.13 8.44 11.49
C VAL A 39 15.24 7.84 12.90
N CYS A 40 15.34 6.51 13.01
CA CYS A 40 15.56 5.81 14.28
C CYS A 40 16.87 5.00 14.19
N PRO A 41 18.01 5.62 14.50
CA PRO A 41 19.25 4.87 14.65
C PRO A 41 19.15 3.95 15.87
N PRO A 42 19.82 2.80 15.86
CA PRO A 42 20.60 2.24 14.74
C PRO A 42 19.72 1.73 13.59
N SER A 43 20.28 1.71 12.37
CA SER A 43 19.58 1.38 11.11
C SER A 43 18.72 0.10 11.20
N PHE A 44 17.65 0.07 10.41
CA PHE A 44 16.76 -1.08 10.22
C PHE A 44 16.04 -1.60 11.47
N LEU A 45 15.43 -0.68 12.22
CA LEU A 45 14.67 -0.96 13.44
C LEU A 45 13.66 -2.12 13.30
N ASP A 46 12.91 -2.18 12.20
CA ASP A 46 11.85 -3.18 12.04
C ASP A 46 12.42 -4.58 11.73
N SER A 47 13.60 -4.65 11.10
CA SER A 47 14.32 -5.92 10.90
C SER A 47 14.95 -6.41 12.21
N ARG A 48 15.40 -5.48 13.07
CA ARG A 48 15.97 -5.81 14.39
C ARG A 48 14.95 -6.48 15.30
N GLN A 49 13.69 -6.08 15.22
CA GLN A 49 12.58 -6.71 15.95
C GLN A 49 12.50 -8.22 15.66
N ILE A 50 12.83 -8.65 14.43
CA ILE A 50 12.88 -10.07 14.07
C ILE A 50 14.07 -10.77 14.76
N GLY A 51 15.25 -10.13 14.81
CA GLY A 51 16.42 -10.65 15.52
C GLY A 51 16.17 -10.80 17.03
N MET A 52 15.61 -9.77 17.67
CA MET A 52 15.22 -9.82 19.09
C MET A 52 14.19 -10.91 19.37
N ALA A 53 13.20 -11.06 18.50
CA ALA A 53 12.19 -12.11 18.62
C ALA A 53 12.80 -13.52 18.47
N SER A 54 13.76 -13.68 17.57
CA SER A 54 14.49 -14.94 17.38
C SER A 54 15.33 -15.31 18.61
N GLU A 55 16.02 -14.33 19.22
CA GLU A 55 16.74 -14.53 20.48
C GLU A 55 15.80 -14.91 21.63
N SER A 56 14.65 -14.22 21.76
CA SER A 56 13.61 -14.60 22.74
C SER A 56 13.10 -16.02 22.51
N TYR A 57 12.91 -16.42 21.25
CA TYR A 57 12.50 -17.77 20.89
C TYR A 57 13.55 -18.82 21.27
N ALA A 58 14.84 -18.54 21.07
CA ALA A 58 15.94 -19.41 21.48
C ALA A 58 16.02 -19.61 23.00
N LEU A 59 15.52 -18.64 23.78
CA LEU A 59 15.40 -18.73 25.24
C LEU A 59 14.15 -19.49 25.71
N GLY A 60 13.30 -19.97 24.79
CA GLY A 60 12.09 -20.74 25.09
C GLY A 60 10.82 -19.90 25.24
N TYR A 61 10.85 -18.61 24.91
CA TYR A 61 9.66 -17.75 24.92
C TYR A 61 8.93 -17.80 23.57
N ASP A 62 7.63 -17.54 23.56
CA ASP A 62 6.90 -17.25 22.32
C ASP A 62 6.91 -15.72 22.10
N PRO A 63 7.67 -15.18 21.11
CA PRO A 63 7.79 -13.74 20.92
C PRO A 63 6.49 -13.03 20.52
N LEU A 64 5.43 -13.76 20.12
CA LEU A 64 4.09 -13.18 19.95
C LEU A 64 3.41 -12.86 21.30
N ILE A 65 3.84 -13.50 22.39
CA ILE A 65 3.27 -13.37 23.73
C ILE A 65 4.25 -12.69 24.68
N GLU A 66 5.51 -13.09 24.68
CA GLU A 66 6.57 -12.53 25.51
C GLU A 66 7.86 -12.40 24.69
N ASN A 67 8.37 -11.17 24.61
CA ASN A 67 9.61 -10.87 23.91
C ASN A 67 10.61 -10.19 24.85
N PRO A 68 11.15 -10.90 25.86
CA PRO A 68 11.96 -10.31 26.93
C PRO A 68 13.27 -9.70 26.46
N VAL A 69 13.80 -10.15 25.30
CA VAL A 69 15.03 -9.60 24.71
C VAL A 69 14.80 -8.20 24.13
N ASN A 70 13.58 -7.88 23.71
CA ASN A 70 13.27 -6.53 23.26
C ASN A 70 13.30 -5.56 24.46
N PRO A 71 14.12 -4.49 24.44
CA PRO A 71 14.22 -3.53 25.55
C PRO A 71 12.89 -2.85 25.92
N THR A 72 12.00 -2.64 24.95
CA THR A 72 10.65 -2.07 25.17
C THR A 72 9.63 -3.13 25.58
N LYS A 73 10.03 -4.41 25.59
CA LYS A 73 9.16 -5.59 25.77
C LYS A 73 8.02 -5.67 24.75
N GLU A 74 8.14 -4.96 23.62
CA GLU A 74 7.14 -5.05 22.56
C GLU A 74 7.17 -6.46 21.95
N GLN A 75 5.97 -7.03 21.84
CA GLN A 75 5.75 -8.33 21.22
C GLN A 75 5.92 -8.23 19.71
N LEU A 76 6.25 -9.37 19.09
CA LEU A 76 6.40 -9.45 17.64
C LEU A 76 5.04 -9.25 16.95
N ALA A 77 4.98 -8.30 16.01
CA ALA A 77 3.77 -7.97 15.26
C ALA A 77 3.76 -8.59 13.84
N TYR A 78 4.28 -9.81 13.68
CA TYR A 78 4.36 -10.51 12.40
C TYR A 78 3.76 -11.92 12.46
N PRO A 79 3.11 -12.42 11.38
CA PRO A 79 2.55 -13.77 11.38
C PRO A 79 3.62 -14.84 11.61
N ARG A 80 3.25 -15.97 12.25
CA ARG A 80 4.16 -17.07 12.62
C ARG A 80 5.00 -17.63 11.47
N ILE A 81 4.57 -17.47 10.22
CA ILE A 81 5.38 -17.86 9.06
C ILE A 81 6.79 -17.24 9.09
N TRP A 82 6.96 -16.06 9.70
CA TRP A 82 8.27 -15.41 9.86
C TRP A 82 9.16 -16.10 10.89
N HIS A 83 8.61 -16.93 11.79
CA HIS A 83 9.39 -17.72 12.74
C HIS A 83 10.22 -18.80 12.05
N LEU A 84 9.92 -19.13 10.78
CA LEU A 84 10.79 -20.00 9.97
C LEU A 84 12.21 -19.46 9.87
N LEU A 85 12.39 -18.13 9.96
CA LEU A 85 13.71 -17.53 9.99
C LEU A 85 14.47 -17.84 11.29
N PHE A 86 13.78 -18.08 12.41
CA PHE A 86 14.41 -18.38 13.69
C PHE A 86 15.17 -19.71 13.68
N ALA A 87 14.74 -20.65 12.83
CA ALA A 87 15.45 -21.91 12.61
C ALA A 87 16.86 -21.71 12.02
N LEU A 88 17.15 -20.54 11.45
CA LEU A 88 18.48 -20.18 10.95
C LEU A 88 19.41 -19.65 12.06
N GLY A 89 18.94 -19.54 13.30
CA GLY A 89 19.72 -18.99 14.41
C GLY A 89 20.03 -17.50 14.24
N ILE A 90 19.17 -16.76 13.54
CA ILE A 90 19.36 -15.31 13.38
C ILE A 90 19.22 -14.61 14.74
N ASP A 91 20.03 -13.58 14.92
CA ASP A 91 20.07 -12.75 16.12
C ASP A 91 20.22 -11.28 15.72
N GLN A 92 20.34 -10.37 16.68
CA GLN A 92 20.46 -8.93 16.42
C GLN A 92 21.72 -8.55 15.63
N SER A 93 22.78 -9.35 15.63
CA SER A 93 23.99 -9.11 14.83
C SER A 93 23.70 -9.19 13.31
N TYR A 94 22.67 -9.94 12.92
CA TYR A 94 22.24 -10.08 11.52
C TYR A 94 21.33 -8.94 11.04
N THR A 95 20.96 -7.97 11.89
CA THR A 95 20.05 -6.85 11.55
C THR A 95 20.45 -6.16 10.23
N ASN A 96 21.72 -5.77 10.11
CA ASN A 96 22.20 -5.06 8.91
C ASN A 96 22.17 -5.92 7.64
N LEU A 97 22.43 -7.23 7.78
CA LEU A 97 22.36 -8.16 6.67
C LEU A 97 20.90 -8.35 6.22
N MET A 98 19.99 -8.59 7.17
CA MET A 98 18.56 -8.76 6.90
C MET A 98 17.94 -7.52 6.25
N GLY A 99 18.17 -6.33 6.83
CA GLY A 99 17.70 -5.07 6.26
C GLY A 99 18.26 -4.83 4.86
N THR A 100 19.56 -5.08 4.64
CA THR A 100 20.18 -5.00 3.31
C THR A 100 19.52 -5.97 2.31
N ILE A 101 19.24 -7.21 2.70
CA ILE A 101 18.54 -8.18 1.85
C ILE A 101 17.15 -7.67 1.47
N PHE A 102 16.39 -7.11 2.42
CA PHE A 102 15.06 -6.56 2.14
C PHE A 102 15.12 -5.40 1.15
N VAL A 103 16.10 -4.49 1.30
CA VAL A 103 16.33 -3.38 0.37
C VAL A 103 16.75 -3.87 -1.02
N ILE A 104 17.63 -4.87 -1.12
CA ILE A 104 18.03 -5.47 -2.40
C ILE A 104 16.83 -6.11 -3.10
N LEU A 105 16.02 -6.89 -2.36
CA LEU A 105 14.80 -7.48 -2.91
C LEU A 105 13.86 -6.40 -3.42
N PHE A 106 13.68 -5.31 -2.68
CA PHE A 106 12.89 -4.16 -3.13
C PHE A 106 13.43 -3.54 -4.42
N PHE A 107 14.75 -3.32 -4.54
CA PHE A 107 15.35 -2.81 -5.78
C PHE A 107 15.17 -3.77 -6.96
N ILE A 108 15.26 -5.08 -6.73
CA ILE A 108 14.94 -6.10 -7.74
C ILE A 108 13.46 -5.99 -8.13
N GLY A 109 12.55 -5.81 -7.16
CA GLY A 109 11.13 -5.59 -7.38
C GLY A 109 10.84 -4.35 -8.23
N ILE A 110 11.49 -3.23 -7.92
CA ILE A 110 11.43 -2.01 -8.74
C ILE A 110 11.94 -2.32 -10.15
N GLY A 111 13.10 -2.96 -10.30
CA GLY A 111 13.65 -3.31 -11.60
C GLY A 111 12.70 -4.18 -12.42
N MET A 112 12.18 -5.24 -11.81
CA MET A 112 11.15 -6.11 -12.36
C MET A 112 9.96 -5.30 -12.89
N PHE A 113 9.35 -4.46 -12.05
CA PHE A 113 8.20 -3.66 -12.42
C PHE A 113 8.53 -2.61 -13.50
N TRP A 114 9.62 -1.86 -13.31
CA TRP A 114 10.12 -0.81 -14.21
C TRP A 114 10.43 -1.35 -15.61
N PHE A 115 11.00 -2.55 -15.67
CA PHE A 115 11.41 -3.19 -16.91
C PHE A 115 10.30 -4.03 -17.58
N SER A 116 9.24 -4.39 -16.84
CA SER A 116 8.14 -5.26 -17.28
C SER A 116 7.44 -4.82 -18.57
N LYS A 117 7.24 -3.51 -18.77
CA LYS A 117 6.58 -2.94 -19.95
C LYS A 117 7.24 -1.61 -20.36
N LYS A 118 7.03 -1.21 -21.61
CA LYS A 118 7.51 0.08 -22.13
C LYS A 118 6.52 1.19 -21.74
N PHE A 119 6.84 1.93 -20.69
CA PHE A 119 6.19 3.21 -20.38
C PHE A 119 6.79 4.35 -21.22
N ASP A 120 6.09 5.48 -21.27
CA ASP A 120 6.63 6.71 -21.84
C ASP A 120 7.54 7.45 -20.84
N ASN A 121 8.26 8.47 -21.32
CA ASN A 121 9.25 9.20 -20.52
C ASN A 121 8.66 9.90 -19.29
N LEU A 122 7.47 10.49 -19.37
CA LEU A 122 6.86 11.17 -18.22
C LEU A 122 6.46 10.15 -17.16
N THR A 123 5.92 9.00 -17.56
CA THR A 123 5.60 7.92 -16.63
C THR A 123 6.85 7.47 -15.86
N TYR A 124 8.02 7.35 -16.52
CA TYR A 124 9.27 7.06 -15.79
C TYR A 124 9.68 8.17 -14.84
N VAL A 125 9.51 9.44 -15.20
CA VAL A 125 9.78 10.56 -14.29
C VAL A 125 8.87 10.50 -13.07
N ILE A 126 7.57 10.27 -13.25
CA ILE A 126 6.61 10.15 -12.15
C ILE A 126 6.95 8.93 -11.26
N LEU A 127 7.33 7.79 -11.86
CA LEU A 127 7.81 6.62 -11.12
C LEU A 127 9.05 6.95 -10.29
N SER A 128 10.06 7.62 -10.89
CA SER A 128 11.25 8.07 -10.15
C SER A 128 10.88 8.96 -8.97
N LEU A 129 9.98 9.93 -9.16
CA LEU A 129 9.52 10.82 -8.09
C LEU A 129 8.80 10.06 -6.97
N ALA A 130 7.98 9.06 -7.31
CA ALA A 130 7.29 8.24 -6.31
C ALA A 130 8.26 7.31 -5.56
N ILE A 131 9.22 6.70 -6.25
CA ILE A 131 10.22 5.80 -5.65
C ILE A 131 11.19 6.57 -4.75
N LEU A 132 11.56 7.81 -5.13
CA LEU A 132 12.40 8.70 -4.33
C LEU A 132 11.64 9.41 -3.21
N SER A 133 10.39 9.03 -2.93
CA SER A 133 9.58 9.71 -1.92
C SER A 133 10.02 9.39 -0.48
N PRO A 134 9.77 10.30 0.48
CA PRO A 134 9.95 10.05 1.90
C PRO A 134 9.26 8.79 2.42
N SER A 135 8.06 8.47 1.91
CA SER A 135 7.36 7.24 2.29
C SER A 135 8.17 5.98 1.96
N VAL A 136 8.74 5.91 0.76
CA VAL A 136 9.60 4.77 0.36
C VAL A 136 10.89 4.75 1.18
N MET A 137 11.52 5.92 1.38
CA MET A 137 12.73 6.02 2.20
C MET A 137 12.48 5.60 3.65
N LEU A 138 11.31 5.88 4.22
CA LEU A 138 10.91 5.41 5.55
C LEU A 138 10.90 3.88 5.60
N GLY A 139 10.35 3.21 4.59
CA GLY A 139 10.36 1.74 4.51
C GLY A 139 11.77 1.16 4.41
N ILE A 140 12.64 1.80 3.63
CA ILE A 140 14.06 1.45 3.46
C ILE A 140 14.81 1.61 4.78
N GLU A 141 14.73 2.78 5.42
CA GLU A 141 15.44 3.07 6.66
C GLU A 141 15.03 2.12 7.79
N ARG A 142 13.74 1.76 7.85
CA ARG A 142 13.22 0.80 8.83
C ARG A 142 13.59 -0.64 8.52
N GLY A 143 13.92 -0.98 7.27
CA GLY A 143 14.14 -2.35 6.85
C GLY A 143 12.88 -3.19 7.06
N ASN A 144 11.71 -2.65 6.71
CA ASN A 144 10.44 -3.34 6.94
C ASN A 144 10.20 -4.44 5.89
N ILE A 145 9.50 -5.52 6.29
CA ILE A 145 9.09 -6.63 5.42
C ILE A 145 8.25 -6.20 4.20
N GLU A 146 7.73 -4.97 4.17
CA GLU A 146 6.90 -4.48 3.07
C GLU A 146 7.72 -4.25 1.81
N LEU A 147 9.02 -4.04 1.97
CA LEU A 147 10.03 -4.07 0.90
C LEU A 147 10.05 -5.44 0.19
N VAL A 148 10.00 -6.53 0.97
CA VAL A 148 9.92 -7.91 0.47
C VAL A 148 8.57 -8.16 -0.19
N LEU A 149 7.48 -7.68 0.40
CA LEU A 149 6.15 -7.82 -0.19
C LEU A 149 6.04 -7.06 -1.52
N PHE A 150 6.65 -5.88 -1.65
CA PHE A 150 6.71 -5.17 -2.92
C PHE A 150 7.43 -5.98 -4.01
N PHE A 151 8.53 -6.65 -3.66
CA PHE A 151 9.20 -7.59 -4.56
C PHE A 151 8.28 -8.75 -4.98
N ILE A 152 7.66 -9.43 -4.01
CA ILE A 152 6.77 -10.58 -4.27
C ILE A 152 5.60 -10.18 -5.15
N LEU A 153 4.98 -9.01 -4.92
CA LEU A 153 3.87 -8.52 -5.73
C LEU A 153 4.32 -8.07 -7.12
N SER A 154 5.51 -7.49 -7.25
CA SER A 154 6.10 -7.18 -8.56
C SER A 154 6.33 -8.46 -9.38
N LEU A 155 6.85 -9.51 -8.73
CA LEU A 155 7.02 -10.83 -9.33
C LEU A 155 5.66 -11.45 -9.72
N ALA A 156 4.66 -11.39 -8.85
CA ALA A 156 3.31 -11.89 -9.14
C ALA A 156 2.69 -11.20 -10.36
N LEU A 157 2.85 -9.88 -10.48
CA LEU A 157 2.39 -9.10 -11.63
C LEU A 157 3.10 -9.49 -12.93
N ILE A 158 4.39 -9.81 -12.88
CA ILE A 158 5.14 -10.31 -14.06
C ILE A 158 4.66 -11.70 -14.45
N ILE A 159 4.59 -12.63 -13.49
CA ILE A 159 4.12 -14.00 -13.72
C ILE A 159 2.70 -13.98 -14.29
N ASN A 160 1.86 -13.04 -13.84
CA ASN A 160 0.50 -12.87 -14.31
C ASN A 160 0.40 -12.60 -15.83
N TYR A 161 1.45 -12.10 -16.49
CA TYR A 161 1.47 -11.97 -17.95
C TYR A 161 1.53 -13.32 -18.68
N HIS A 162 2.00 -14.36 -18.01
CA HIS A 162 2.19 -15.69 -18.59
C HIS A 162 1.20 -16.71 -18.01
N SER A 163 0.95 -16.68 -16.70
CA SER A 163 0.03 -17.60 -16.02
C SER A 163 -0.62 -16.94 -14.81
N SER A 164 -1.94 -16.78 -14.89
CA SER A 164 -2.73 -16.25 -13.77
C SER A 164 -2.82 -17.21 -12.59
N ILE A 165 -2.70 -18.51 -12.82
CA ILE A 165 -2.68 -19.50 -11.74
C ILE A 165 -1.35 -19.44 -10.97
N ALA A 166 -0.22 -19.38 -11.69
CA ALA A 166 1.09 -19.24 -11.05
C ALA A 166 1.18 -17.93 -10.25
N ALA A 167 0.66 -16.83 -10.81
CA ALA A 167 0.56 -15.56 -10.08
C ALA A 167 -0.31 -15.70 -8.83
N LEU A 168 -1.40 -16.49 -8.87
CA LEU A 168 -2.30 -16.69 -7.75
C LEU A 168 -1.58 -17.32 -6.56
N PHE A 169 -0.74 -18.33 -6.81
CA PHE A 169 0.09 -18.93 -5.76
C PHE A 169 1.00 -17.90 -5.10
N VAL A 170 1.61 -17.00 -5.89
CA VAL A 170 2.49 -15.94 -5.36
C VAL A 170 1.69 -14.90 -4.57
N PHE A 171 0.49 -14.51 -5.03
CA PHE A 171 -0.41 -13.61 -4.28
C PHE A 171 -0.90 -14.25 -2.97
N VAL A 172 -1.29 -15.52 -2.98
CA VAL A 172 -1.69 -16.26 -1.78
C VAL A 172 -0.53 -16.35 -0.79
N PHE A 173 0.68 -16.65 -1.29
CA PHE A 173 1.89 -16.65 -0.47
C PHE A 173 2.15 -15.27 0.16
N ALA A 174 2.01 -14.18 -0.61
CA ALA A 174 2.13 -12.82 -0.08
C ALA A 174 1.07 -12.53 1.01
N ALA A 175 -0.17 -12.99 0.82
CA ALA A 175 -1.27 -12.84 1.77
C ALA A 175 -1.04 -13.64 3.07
N ILE A 176 -0.34 -14.76 3.01
CA ILE A 176 0.08 -15.52 4.19
C ILE A 176 1.18 -14.76 4.96
N LEU A 177 2.17 -14.21 4.24
CA LEU A 177 3.24 -13.42 4.85
C LEU A 177 2.74 -12.16 5.58
N LYS A 178 1.67 -11.54 5.06
CA LYS A 178 0.98 -10.39 5.67
C LYS A 178 -0.42 -10.33 5.09
N LEU A 179 -1.43 -9.88 5.83
CA LEU A 179 -2.83 -10.09 5.42
C LEU A 179 -3.30 -9.22 4.24
N TYR A 180 -2.84 -7.96 4.12
CA TYR A 180 -3.37 -7.01 3.12
C TYR A 180 -3.17 -7.35 1.62
N PRO A 181 -2.14 -8.11 1.18
CA PRO A 181 -2.00 -8.56 -0.21
C PRO A 181 -3.18 -9.41 -0.71
N VAL A 182 -4.06 -9.91 0.17
CA VAL A 182 -5.33 -10.55 -0.22
C VAL A 182 -6.18 -9.62 -1.11
N PHE A 183 -6.13 -8.30 -0.87
CA PHE A 183 -6.82 -7.32 -1.71
C PHE A 183 -6.31 -7.32 -3.15
N GLY A 184 -5.09 -7.80 -3.39
CA GLY A 184 -4.49 -7.97 -4.70
C GLY A 184 -5.17 -9.04 -5.57
N PHE A 185 -5.97 -9.97 -5.01
CA PHE A 185 -6.65 -11.04 -5.78
C PHE A 185 -7.57 -10.52 -6.89
N VAL A 186 -7.94 -9.23 -6.83
CA VAL A 186 -8.69 -8.51 -7.88
C VAL A 186 -7.98 -8.47 -9.23
N TYR A 187 -6.70 -8.81 -9.33
CA TYR A 187 -6.03 -8.96 -10.63
C TYR A 187 -6.72 -10.02 -11.52
N LEU A 188 -7.41 -10.99 -10.90
CA LEU A 188 -8.21 -12.01 -11.59
C LEU A 188 -9.40 -11.44 -12.35
N LEU A 189 -9.78 -10.17 -12.15
CA LEU A 189 -10.87 -9.51 -12.88
C LEU A 189 -10.63 -9.41 -14.39
N LYS A 190 -9.43 -9.71 -14.87
CA LYS A 190 -9.13 -9.88 -16.30
C LYS A 190 -9.68 -11.18 -16.89
N GLU A 191 -9.96 -12.18 -16.04
CA GLU A 191 -10.49 -13.47 -16.46
C GLU A 191 -11.98 -13.38 -16.79
N ASN A 192 -12.49 -14.35 -17.55
CA ASN A 192 -13.94 -14.47 -17.74
C ASN A 192 -14.65 -14.77 -16.41
N LYS A 193 -15.94 -14.43 -16.32
CA LYS A 193 -16.74 -14.54 -15.09
C LYS A 193 -16.62 -15.91 -14.39
N LYS A 194 -16.72 -17.01 -15.15
CA LYS A 194 -16.65 -18.37 -14.59
C LYS A 194 -15.29 -18.65 -13.97
N ARG A 195 -14.22 -18.37 -14.72
CA ARG A 195 -12.84 -18.59 -14.28
C ARG A 195 -12.45 -17.67 -13.12
N PHE A 196 -12.89 -16.42 -13.15
CA PHE A 196 -12.75 -15.48 -12.03
C PHE A 196 -13.32 -16.10 -10.74
N HIS A 197 -14.59 -16.51 -10.74
CA HIS A 197 -15.22 -17.03 -9.54
C HIS A 197 -14.51 -18.27 -8.99
N ILE A 198 -14.14 -19.23 -9.87
CA ILE A 198 -13.42 -20.43 -9.45
C ILE A 198 -12.10 -20.04 -8.77
N LEU A 199 -11.24 -19.28 -9.46
CA LEU A 199 -9.92 -18.94 -8.93
C LEU A 199 -10.01 -18.06 -7.68
N PHE A 200 -10.88 -17.05 -7.69
CA PHE A 200 -11.05 -16.11 -6.60
C PHE A 200 -11.56 -16.80 -5.34
N PHE A 201 -12.63 -17.60 -5.44
CA PHE A 201 -13.19 -18.27 -4.26
C PHE A 201 -12.31 -19.43 -3.77
N THR A 202 -11.57 -20.11 -4.65
CA THR A 202 -10.56 -21.09 -4.22
C THR A 202 -9.45 -20.41 -3.42
N ALA A 203 -8.86 -19.33 -3.94
CA ALA A 203 -7.80 -18.60 -3.24
C ALA A 203 -8.29 -17.96 -1.93
N LEU A 204 -9.49 -17.38 -1.95
CA LEU A 204 -10.12 -16.83 -0.76
C LEU A 204 -10.41 -17.92 0.27
N GLY A 205 -10.86 -19.10 -0.15
CA GLY A 205 -11.06 -20.26 0.72
C GLY A 205 -9.78 -20.71 1.41
N VAL A 206 -8.68 -20.84 0.64
CA VAL A 206 -7.35 -21.16 1.21
C VAL A 206 -6.91 -20.09 2.21
N PHE A 207 -7.08 -18.81 1.87
CA PHE A 207 -6.73 -17.72 2.77
C PHE A 207 -7.59 -17.70 4.04
N ILE A 208 -8.90 -17.95 3.94
CA ILE A 208 -9.79 -18.05 5.10
C ILE A 208 -9.38 -19.23 5.99
N ILE A 209 -9.05 -20.39 5.41
CA ILE A 209 -8.54 -21.54 6.18
C ILE A 209 -7.28 -21.12 6.96
N TYR A 210 -6.34 -20.42 6.31
CA TYR A 210 -5.16 -19.89 7.00
C TYR A 210 -5.52 -18.94 8.17
N ILE A 211 -6.44 -17.99 7.95
CA ILE A 211 -6.91 -17.08 9.01
C ILE A 211 -7.51 -17.86 10.18
N LEU A 212 -8.34 -18.87 9.91
CA LEU A 212 -9.00 -19.66 10.95
C LEU A 212 -7.99 -20.49 11.75
N LEU A 213 -6.98 -21.07 11.07
CA LEU A 213 -5.91 -21.84 11.72
C LEU A 213 -4.96 -20.98 12.55
N THR A 214 -4.89 -19.67 12.28
CA THR A 214 -3.97 -18.72 12.95
C THR A 214 -4.71 -17.59 13.66
N LEU A 215 -5.99 -17.80 13.98
CA LEU A 215 -6.89 -16.75 14.45
C LEU A 215 -6.40 -16.06 15.73
N ASP A 216 -5.87 -16.84 16.67
CA ASP A 216 -5.40 -16.31 17.94
C ASP A 216 -4.11 -15.50 17.78
N ASP A 217 -3.20 -15.92 16.90
CA ASP A 217 -2.02 -15.14 16.53
C ASP A 217 -2.42 -13.82 15.85
N ILE A 218 -3.39 -13.87 14.94
CA ILE A 218 -3.88 -12.67 14.23
C ILE A 218 -4.51 -11.69 15.22
N LYS A 219 -5.32 -12.17 16.17
CA LYS A 219 -5.86 -11.32 17.24
C LYS A 219 -4.74 -10.70 18.06
N GLN A 220 -3.73 -11.49 18.45
CA GLN A 220 -2.60 -11.01 19.23
C GLN A 220 -1.83 -9.91 18.48
N ILE A 221 -1.47 -10.17 17.23
CA ILE A 221 -0.80 -9.19 16.36
C ILE A 221 -1.64 -7.92 16.23
N TYR A 222 -2.96 -8.04 16.05
CA TYR A 222 -3.84 -6.87 15.96
C TYR A 222 -3.88 -6.04 17.24
N LEU A 223 -3.85 -6.68 18.41
CA LEU A 223 -3.86 -6.00 19.70
C LEU A 223 -2.55 -5.25 19.97
N VAL A 224 -1.42 -5.79 19.52
CA VAL A 224 -0.09 -5.24 19.86
C VAL A 224 0.50 -4.36 18.79
N THR A 225 -0.01 -4.44 17.56
CA THR A 225 0.42 -3.54 16.48
C THR A 225 0.03 -2.11 16.84
N PRO A 226 1.01 -1.20 17.00
CA PRO A 226 0.71 0.17 17.37
C PRO A 226 -0.11 0.88 16.28
N LYS A 227 -1.12 1.65 16.71
CA LYS A 227 -1.91 2.51 15.84
C LYS A 227 -1.49 3.94 16.11
N PHE A 228 -0.80 4.56 15.16
CA PHE A 228 -0.33 5.94 15.28
C PHE A 228 -1.10 6.88 14.36
N ALA A 229 -1.09 8.16 14.71
CA ALA A 229 -1.47 9.26 13.81
C ALA A 229 -0.26 9.74 12.99
N ALA A 230 0.92 9.71 13.60
CA ALA A 230 2.14 10.13 12.94
C ALA A 230 2.61 9.07 11.95
N SER A 231 3.09 9.53 10.80
CA SER A 231 3.66 8.67 9.77
C SER A 231 2.71 7.54 9.34
N SER A 232 1.41 7.83 9.27
CA SER A 232 0.36 6.84 9.05
C SER A 232 -0.77 7.39 8.18
N PHE A 233 -1.43 6.49 7.45
CA PHE A 233 -2.69 6.75 6.74
C PHE A 233 -3.75 5.70 7.13
N GLY A 234 -5.03 6.08 7.01
CA GLY A 234 -6.15 5.18 7.23
C GLY A 234 -7.35 5.90 7.83
N ILE A 235 -8.45 5.15 7.97
CA ILE A 235 -9.75 5.69 8.36
C ILE A 235 -9.76 6.46 9.68
N ASN A 236 -8.88 6.10 10.63
CA ASN A 236 -8.85 6.71 11.96
C ASN A 236 -7.78 7.81 12.12
N VAL A 237 -6.91 8.04 11.13
CA VAL A 237 -5.76 8.92 11.31
C VAL A 237 -6.18 10.36 11.60
N TRP A 238 -7.14 10.92 10.86
CA TRP A 238 -7.59 12.30 11.04
C TRP A 238 -7.96 12.65 12.49
N TRP A 239 -8.82 11.84 13.15
CA TRP A 239 -9.24 12.13 14.52
C TRP A 239 -8.14 11.81 15.54
N MET A 240 -7.27 10.83 15.25
CA MET A 240 -6.11 10.57 16.09
C MET A 240 -5.12 11.74 16.04
N GLY A 241 -5.02 12.41 14.90
CA GLY A 241 -4.25 13.64 14.75
C GLY A 241 -4.78 14.78 15.61
N LEU A 242 -6.11 14.89 15.78
CA LEU A 242 -6.72 15.88 16.67
C LEU A 242 -6.24 15.72 18.12
N LYS A 243 -6.08 14.47 18.60
CA LYS A 243 -5.59 14.17 19.95
C LYS A 243 -4.07 14.32 20.10
N HIS A 244 -3.35 14.17 18.99
CA HIS A 244 -1.90 13.99 19.05
C HIS A 244 -1.17 15.28 19.49
N PRO A 245 -0.25 15.23 20.47
CA PRO A 245 0.39 16.43 21.02
C PRO A 245 1.18 17.26 20.01
N ARG A 246 1.76 16.60 18.99
CA ARG A 246 2.53 17.29 17.94
C ARG A 246 1.68 17.96 16.87
N TYR A 247 0.39 17.63 16.80
CA TYR A 247 -0.51 18.16 15.78
C TYR A 247 -1.48 19.18 16.39
N PHE A 248 -2.47 18.73 17.17
CA PHE A 248 -3.51 19.62 17.70
C PHE A 248 -3.71 19.54 19.22
N ASP A 249 -3.25 18.47 19.87
CA ASP A 249 -3.30 18.29 21.33
C ASP A 249 -4.68 18.54 21.97
N LEU A 250 -5.76 18.17 21.26
CA LEU A 250 -7.12 18.34 21.77
C LEU A 250 -7.44 17.25 22.79
N GLN A 251 -7.77 17.68 24.00
CA GLN A 251 -8.31 16.80 25.03
C GLN A 251 -9.72 16.35 24.61
N MET A 252 -9.92 15.03 24.54
CA MET A 252 -11.18 14.42 24.13
C MET A 252 -11.58 13.33 25.10
N SER A 253 -12.85 13.31 25.49
CA SER A 253 -13.44 12.20 26.25
C SER A 253 -13.55 10.94 25.40
N ASP A 254 -13.64 9.77 26.03
CA ASP A 254 -13.82 8.49 25.33
C ASP A 254 -15.10 8.46 24.48
N SER A 255 -16.16 9.12 24.92
CA SER A 255 -17.41 9.29 24.16
C SER A 255 -17.21 10.10 22.88
N THR A 256 -16.38 11.14 22.93
CA THR A 256 -16.02 11.95 21.75
C THR A 256 -15.19 11.12 20.77
N ILE A 257 -14.23 10.34 21.28
CA ILE A 257 -13.41 9.44 20.44
C ILE A 257 -14.30 8.41 19.73
N LEU A 258 -15.21 7.76 20.45
CA LEU A 258 -16.15 6.80 19.87
C LEU A 258 -17.02 7.44 18.79
N PHE A 259 -17.51 8.66 19.04
CA PHE A 259 -18.29 9.43 18.07
C PHE A 259 -17.49 9.73 16.79
N LEU A 260 -16.23 10.17 16.90
CA LEU A 260 -15.36 10.44 15.75
C LEU A 260 -15.00 9.16 14.98
N GLN A 261 -14.82 8.03 15.67
CA GLN A 261 -14.64 6.73 15.01
C GLN A 261 -15.88 6.37 14.17
N VAL A 262 -17.08 6.48 14.74
CA VAL A 262 -18.33 6.23 14.00
C VAL A 262 -18.47 7.16 12.80
N ILE A 263 -18.17 8.45 12.96
CA ILE A 263 -18.14 9.41 11.84
C ILE A 263 -17.16 8.95 10.77
N SER A 264 -15.99 8.44 11.13
CA SER A 264 -14.98 7.98 10.17
C SER A 264 -15.50 6.84 9.31
N TYR A 265 -16.18 5.86 9.92
CA TYR A 265 -16.82 4.75 9.20
C TYR A 265 -17.96 5.23 8.29
N ILE A 266 -18.81 6.14 8.77
CA ILE A 266 -19.88 6.74 7.96
C ILE A 266 -19.28 7.52 6.78
N ALA A 267 -18.26 8.34 7.01
CA ALA A 267 -17.59 9.13 5.98
C ALA A 267 -16.94 8.21 4.92
N ALA A 268 -16.22 7.17 5.33
CA ALA A 268 -15.66 6.19 4.41
C ALA A 268 -16.73 5.47 3.59
N PHE A 269 -17.82 5.03 4.23
CA PHE A 269 -18.96 4.45 3.53
C PHE A 269 -19.54 5.42 2.49
N MET A 270 -19.78 6.69 2.86
CA MET A 270 -20.32 7.71 1.96
C MET A 270 -19.38 8.04 0.80
N VAL A 271 -18.06 8.14 1.05
CA VAL A 271 -17.04 8.37 0.03
C VAL A 271 -16.99 7.20 -0.96
N ILE A 272 -17.00 5.96 -0.46
CA ILE A 272 -16.99 4.76 -1.30
C ILE A 272 -18.31 4.64 -2.08
N ALA A 273 -19.45 4.78 -1.43
CA ALA A 273 -20.77 4.71 -2.07
C ALA A 273 -20.92 5.81 -3.13
N GLY A 274 -20.48 7.04 -2.84
CA GLY A 274 -20.44 8.13 -3.79
C GLY A 274 -19.53 7.83 -4.98
N ALA A 275 -18.30 7.38 -4.73
CA ALA A 275 -17.35 7.00 -5.79
C ALA A 275 -17.94 5.91 -6.69
N LEU A 276 -18.56 4.87 -6.12
CA LEU A 276 -19.23 3.81 -6.86
C LEU A 276 -20.41 4.35 -7.67
N PHE A 277 -21.29 5.14 -7.05
CA PHE A 277 -22.45 5.72 -7.72
C PHE A 277 -22.06 6.57 -8.94
N PHE A 278 -21.12 7.50 -8.77
CA PHE A 278 -20.68 8.38 -9.85
C PHE A 278 -19.85 7.64 -10.91
N SER A 279 -19.08 6.63 -10.51
CA SER A 279 -18.32 5.80 -11.44
C SER A 279 -19.24 4.98 -12.35
N LEU A 280 -20.21 4.28 -11.76
CA LEU A 280 -21.13 3.40 -12.48
C LEU A 280 -22.16 4.17 -13.33
N ARG A 281 -22.43 5.43 -12.99
CA ARG A 281 -23.26 6.36 -13.76
C ARG A 281 -22.51 6.98 -14.95
N ASN A 282 -21.18 6.97 -14.93
CA ASN A 282 -20.39 7.62 -15.97
C ASN A 282 -20.72 7.00 -17.35
N ARG A 283 -20.98 7.85 -18.34
CA ARG A 283 -21.31 7.43 -19.71
C ARG A 283 -20.07 6.93 -20.46
N ASP A 284 -18.88 7.38 -20.07
CA ASP A 284 -17.61 7.02 -20.69
C ASP A 284 -16.87 5.91 -19.92
N LEU A 285 -17.59 4.85 -19.52
CA LEU A 285 -16.98 3.69 -18.84
C LEU A 285 -15.90 3.02 -19.71
N ASN A 286 -16.05 3.07 -21.03
CA ASN A 286 -15.09 2.51 -21.97
C ASN A 286 -13.73 3.22 -21.94
N ARG A 287 -13.64 4.44 -21.38
CA ARG A 287 -12.35 5.11 -21.14
C ARG A 287 -11.48 4.36 -20.15
N PHE A 288 -12.06 3.93 -19.02
CA PHE A 288 -11.29 3.37 -17.91
C PHE A 288 -11.26 1.84 -17.88
N ARG A 289 -12.15 1.17 -18.62
CA ARG A 289 -12.17 -0.30 -18.75
C ARG A 289 -10.98 -0.89 -19.49
N GLN A 290 -10.36 -0.12 -20.37
CA GLN A 290 -9.23 -0.56 -21.18
C GLN A 290 -7.94 0.12 -20.71
N GLY A 291 -6.85 -0.64 -20.72
CA GLY A 291 -5.56 -0.13 -20.27
C GLY A 291 -4.49 -1.20 -20.28
N ARG A 292 -3.28 -0.84 -20.74
CA ARG A 292 -2.15 -1.77 -20.81
C ARG A 292 -1.63 -2.20 -19.43
N TYR A 293 -1.96 -1.44 -18.39
CA TYR A 293 -1.42 -1.58 -17.03
C TYR A 293 -2.52 -1.74 -15.99
N ILE A 294 -3.73 -2.11 -16.42
CA ILE A 294 -4.93 -2.17 -15.59
C ILE A 294 -4.81 -3.16 -14.42
N ASP A 295 -4.13 -4.29 -14.62
CA ASP A 295 -3.94 -5.30 -13.58
C ASP A 295 -3.09 -4.74 -12.41
N ALA A 296 -1.97 -4.09 -12.75
CA ALA A 296 -1.10 -3.46 -11.75
C ALA A 296 -1.84 -2.33 -11.02
N PHE A 297 -2.61 -1.51 -11.76
CA PHE A 297 -3.45 -0.48 -11.17
C PHE A 297 -4.47 -1.05 -10.19
N ARG A 298 -5.21 -2.09 -10.58
CA ARG A 298 -6.22 -2.72 -9.72
C ARG A 298 -5.60 -3.28 -8.45
N VAL A 299 -4.43 -3.91 -8.54
CA VAL A 299 -3.70 -4.43 -7.38
C VAL A 299 -3.28 -3.30 -6.43
N GLY A 300 -2.60 -2.27 -6.93
CA GLY A 300 -2.16 -1.14 -6.11
C GLY A 300 -3.34 -0.37 -5.48
N ALA A 301 -4.39 -0.12 -6.26
CA ALA A 301 -5.60 0.55 -5.80
C ALA A 301 -6.34 -0.26 -4.72
N ALA A 302 -6.54 -1.57 -4.93
CA ALA A 302 -7.22 -2.40 -3.96
C ALA A 302 -6.44 -2.58 -2.65
N ILE A 303 -5.10 -2.69 -2.73
CA ILE A 303 -4.26 -2.72 -1.52
C ILE A 303 -4.40 -1.42 -0.73
N TYR A 304 -4.38 -0.27 -1.41
CA TYR A 304 -4.58 1.02 -0.74
C TYR A 304 -5.98 1.13 -0.11
N ILE A 305 -7.04 0.90 -0.90
CA ILE A 305 -8.43 1.00 -0.44
C ILE A 305 -8.67 0.05 0.74
N GLY A 306 -8.26 -1.21 0.61
CA GLY A 306 -8.43 -2.22 1.65
C GLY A 306 -7.61 -1.90 2.91
N SER A 307 -6.38 -1.42 2.77
CA SER A 307 -5.58 -0.96 3.92
C SER A 307 -6.24 0.24 4.61
N PHE A 308 -6.72 1.21 3.84
CA PHE A 308 -7.32 2.43 4.36
C PHE A 308 -8.52 2.17 5.26
N ILE A 309 -9.43 1.27 4.85
CA ILE A 309 -10.69 1.00 5.57
C ILE A 309 -10.54 0.01 6.73
N THR A 310 -9.45 -0.76 6.80
CA THR A 310 -9.29 -1.82 7.81
C THR A 310 -8.65 -1.33 9.09
N THR A 311 -7.57 -0.56 9.00
CA THR A 311 -6.82 -0.04 10.15
C THR A 311 -5.94 1.13 9.73
N ASN A 312 -5.25 1.75 10.69
CA ASN A 312 -4.16 2.66 10.39
C ASN A 312 -2.92 1.87 9.96
N ASN A 313 -2.21 2.41 9.00
CA ASN A 313 -1.03 1.79 8.43
C ASN A 313 0.07 2.83 8.31
N PHE A 314 1.32 2.42 8.53
CA PHE A 314 2.45 3.31 8.33
C PHE A 314 2.59 3.74 6.86
N ASP A 315 3.06 4.97 6.64
CA ASP A 315 3.16 5.59 5.32
C ASP A 315 4.09 4.87 4.36
N TYR A 316 5.05 4.08 4.86
CA TYR A 316 5.89 3.28 3.97
C TYR A 316 5.07 2.34 3.08
N ARG A 317 3.86 1.93 3.50
CA ARG A 317 2.97 1.09 2.68
C ARG A 317 2.41 1.82 1.46
N LEU A 318 2.46 3.16 1.43
CA LEU A 318 2.11 3.92 0.23
C LEU A 318 2.99 3.53 -0.98
N MET A 319 4.12 2.86 -0.78
CA MET A 319 4.94 2.32 -1.89
C MET A 319 4.15 1.44 -2.87
N PHE A 320 3.10 0.72 -2.43
CA PHE A 320 2.28 -0.10 -3.33
C PHE A 320 1.47 0.72 -4.34
N LEU A 321 1.28 2.03 -4.10
CA LEU A 321 0.67 2.94 -5.06
C LEU A 321 1.54 3.14 -6.31
N ILE A 322 2.83 2.77 -6.28
CA ILE A 322 3.70 2.77 -7.47
C ILE A 322 3.09 1.92 -8.60
N PHE A 323 2.37 0.84 -8.27
CA PHE A 323 1.69 -0.01 -9.26
C PHE A 323 0.55 0.71 -10.00
N THR A 324 0.00 1.78 -9.44
CA THR A 324 -1.09 2.56 -10.04
C THR A 324 -0.61 3.57 -11.07
N ILE A 325 0.64 4.03 -10.95
CA ILE A 325 1.20 5.15 -11.71
C ILE A 325 1.10 4.93 -13.23
N PRO A 326 1.52 3.78 -13.82
CA PRO A 326 1.52 3.66 -15.27
C PRO A 326 0.13 3.78 -15.88
N GLN A 327 -0.91 3.27 -15.20
CA GLN A 327 -2.28 3.35 -15.71
C GLN A 327 -2.89 4.73 -15.50
N LEU A 328 -2.63 5.39 -14.36
CA LEU A 328 -3.05 6.77 -14.13
C LEU A 328 -2.45 7.71 -15.18
N ALA A 329 -1.15 7.57 -15.45
CA ALA A 329 -0.46 8.34 -16.48
C ALA A 329 -0.98 8.05 -17.90
N ALA A 330 -1.36 6.81 -18.19
CA ALA A 330 -1.99 6.45 -19.45
C ALA A 330 -3.36 7.14 -19.62
N TRP A 331 -4.20 7.15 -18.59
CA TRP A 331 -5.53 7.77 -18.64
C TRP A 331 -5.49 9.30 -18.74
N LEU A 332 -4.42 9.95 -18.27
CA LEU A 332 -4.17 11.38 -18.48
C LEU A 332 -3.94 11.75 -19.95
N ARG A 333 -3.49 10.78 -20.76
CA ARG A 333 -2.97 11.00 -22.11
C ARG A 333 -3.86 10.47 -23.21
N ASP A 334 -5.01 9.92 -22.86
CA ASP A 334 -5.99 9.45 -23.83
C ASP A 334 -6.57 10.66 -24.59
N LYS A 335 -5.89 11.03 -25.70
CA LYS A 335 -6.24 12.19 -26.53
C LYS A 335 -7.55 12.00 -27.27
N GLU A 336 -7.93 10.75 -27.54
CA GLU A 336 -9.15 10.41 -28.28
C GLU A 336 -10.41 10.62 -27.43
N LYS A 337 -10.30 10.42 -26.11
CA LYS A 337 -11.43 10.51 -25.16
C LYS A 337 -11.48 11.80 -24.35
N GLY A 338 -10.70 12.82 -24.75
CA GLY A 338 -10.65 14.14 -24.10
C GLY A 338 -10.00 14.14 -22.71
N TYR A 339 -9.90 15.31 -22.06
CA TYR A 339 -9.27 15.44 -20.74
C TYR A 339 -10.20 14.96 -19.61
N SER A 340 -9.71 14.13 -18.69
CA SER A 340 -10.38 13.82 -17.42
C SER A 340 -9.51 14.31 -16.26
N PRO A 341 -10.03 15.17 -15.37
CA PRO A 341 -9.26 15.66 -14.24
C PRO A 341 -9.07 14.59 -13.16
N LEU A 342 -9.85 13.52 -13.16
CA LEU A 342 -9.87 12.57 -12.04
C LEU A 342 -8.56 11.78 -11.88
N PRO A 343 -7.95 11.20 -12.94
CA PRO A 343 -6.61 10.61 -12.81
C PRO A 343 -5.57 11.64 -12.37
N LEU A 344 -5.70 12.91 -12.76
CA LEU A 344 -4.74 13.96 -12.38
C LEU A 344 -4.85 14.29 -10.90
N ILE A 345 -6.07 14.54 -10.41
CA ILE A 345 -6.33 14.85 -9.01
C ILE A 345 -5.90 13.66 -8.12
N THR A 346 -6.21 12.43 -8.55
CA THR A 346 -5.81 11.21 -7.82
C THR A 346 -4.28 11.09 -7.77
N LEU A 347 -3.61 11.28 -8.91
CA LEU A 347 -2.14 11.23 -8.99
C LEU A 347 -1.48 12.35 -8.18
N ALA A 348 -2.03 13.56 -8.20
CA ALA A 348 -1.52 14.70 -7.44
C ALA A 348 -1.67 14.48 -5.93
N ALA A 349 -2.84 14.01 -5.48
CA ALA A 349 -3.06 13.65 -4.08
C ALA A 349 -2.11 12.53 -3.63
N MET A 350 -1.90 11.53 -4.50
CA MET A 350 -0.96 10.44 -4.25
C MET A 350 0.49 10.90 -4.12
N LEU A 351 0.96 11.74 -5.03
CA LEU A 351 2.30 12.31 -4.94
C LEU A 351 2.44 13.22 -3.71
N PHE A 352 1.39 13.96 -3.35
CA PHE A 352 1.41 14.77 -2.13
C PHE A 352 1.59 13.90 -0.89
N SER A 353 0.77 12.86 -0.70
CA SER A 353 0.89 11.96 0.45
C SER A 353 2.23 11.23 0.49
N LEU A 354 2.75 10.78 -0.64
CA LEU A 354 4.09 10.18 -0.71
C LEU A 354 5.20 11.11 -0.19
N TRP A 355 5.05 12.42 -0.42
CA TRP A 355 6.00 13.48 -0.10
C TRP A 355 5.63 14.31 1.15
N SER A 356 4.63 13.89 1.93
CA SER A 356 4.08 14.64 3.06
C SER A 356 5.14 15.07 4.07
N PHE A 357 6.10 14.19 4.42
CA PHE A 357 7.22 14.52 5.29
C PHE A 357 8.03 15.72 4.81
N LEU A 358 8.31 15.82 3.51
CA LEU A 358 9.05 16.96 2.99
C LEU A 358 8.20 18.23 3.05
N VAL A 359 6.88 18.11 2.81
CA VAL A 359 5.95 19.23 2.98
C VAL A 359 5.90 19.71 4.43
N MET A 360 5.93 18.80 5.41
CA MET A 360 6.00 19.14 6.85
C MET A 360 7.20 20.04 7.18
N ARG A 361 8.33 19.87 6.47
CA ARG A 361 9.53 20.69 6.67
C ARG A 361 9.30 22.17 6.34
N PHE A 362 8.50 22.44 5.30
CA PHE A 362 8.34 23.79 4.76
C PHE A 362 7.01 24.45 5.20
N ALA A 363 5.92 23.68 5.24
CA ALA A 363 4.58 24.16 5.57
C ALA A 363 4.22 24.02 7.07
N GLY A 364 5.07 23.32 7.84
CA GLY A 364 4.83 23.00 9.25
C GLY A 364 3.94 21.77 9.45
N MET A 365 4.05 21.14 10.63
CA MET A 365 3.42 19.85 10.93
C MET A 365 1.88 19.86 10.79
N LYS A 366 1.21 20.91 11.30
CA LYS A 366 -0.26 20.96 11.32
C LYS A 366 -0.88 21.05 9.93
N LEU A 367 -0.38 21.97 9.12
CA LEU A 367 -0.90 22.20 7.77
C LEU A 367 -0.59 21.02 6.86
N ALA A 368 0.63 20.48 6.94
CA ALA A 368 1.00 19.30 6.18
C ALA A 368 0.16 18.07 6.56
N PHE A 369 -0.06 17.82 7.85
CA PHE A 369 -0.94 16.74 8.32
C PHE A 369 -2.38 16.89 7.79
N LEU A 370 -3.00 18.07 7.90
CA LEU A 370 -4.36 18.29 7.39
C LEU A 370 -4.45 18.08 5.88
N THR A 371 -3.44 18.57 5.15
CA THR A 371 -3.41 18.45 3.69
C THR A 371 -3.17 17.00 3.26
N GLU A 372 -2.30 16.28 3.97
CA GLU A 372 -2.05 14.85 3.76
C GLU A 372 -3.31 14.04 3.99
N GLU A 373 -4.01 14.27 5.10
CA GLU A 373 -5.27 13.59 5.37
C GLU A 373 -6.31 13.89 4.29
N PHE A 374 -6.46 15.15 3.90
CA PHE A 374 -7.33 15.53 2.80
C PHE A 374 -6.96 14.81 1.49
N CYS A 375 -5.66 14.71 1.16
CA CYS A 375 -5.16 13.95 0.02
C CYS A 375 -5.45 12.45 0.15
N ASN A 376 -5.33 11.86 1.34
CA ASN A 376 -5.63 10.45 1.60
C ASN A 376 -7.11 10.12 1.34
N TRP A 377 -8.03 11.01 1.72
CA TRP A 377 -9.46 10.89 1.42
C TRP A 377 -9.79 11.11 -0.07
N ILE A 378 -9.11 12.06 -0.74
CA ILE A 378 -9.20 12.23 -2.20
C ILE A 378 -8.73 10.97 -2.92
N MET A 379 -7.61 10.39 -2.48
CA MET A 379 -7.10 9.13 -3.03
C MET A 379 -8.10 7.99 -2.84
N LEU A 380 -8.72 7.87 -1.66
CA LEU A 380 -9.76 6.87 -1.42
C LEU A 380 -10.89 7.00 -2.45
N TYR A 381 -11.42 8.22 -2.63
CA TYR A 381 -12.46 8.49 -3.62
C TYR A 381 -11.99 8.17 -5.05
N GLY A 382 -10.86 8.75 -5.46
CA GLY A 382 -10.34 8.67 -6.82
C GLY A 382 -9.96 7.25 -7.24
N LEU A 383 -9.25 6.52 -6.38
CA LEU A 383 -8.89 5.13 -6.63
C LEU A 383 -10.12 4.23 -6.63
N THR A 384 -11.09 4.43 -5.72
CA THR A 384 -12.34 3.65 -5.72
C THR A 384 -13.14 3.88 -7.00
N TYR A 385 -13.28 5.14 -7.41
CA TYR A 385 -13.98 5.51 -8.64
C TYR A 385 -13.32 4.84 -9.85
N LEU A 386 -12.01 5.02 -10.00
CA LEU A 386 -11.26 4.53 -11.16
C LEU A 386 -11.19 3.00 -11.16
N PHE A 387 -11.06 2.37 -9.99
CA PHE A 387 -11.18 0.92 -9.82
C PHE A 387 -12.53 0.42 -10.32
N ALA A 388 -13.63 1.00 -9.83
CA ALA A 388 -14.99 0.66 -10.24
C ALA A 388 -15.25 0.92 -11.73
N ALA A 389 -14.68 1.99 -12.29
CA ALA A 389 -14.81 2.29 -13.71
C ALA A 389 -14.01 1.31 -14.57
N SER A 390 -12.97 0.69 -14.00
CA SER A 390 -12.10 -0.25 -14.70
C SER A 390 -12.67 -1.67 -14.76
N VAL A 391 -13.65 -2.06 -13.92
CA VAL A 391 -14.11 -3.45 -13.78
C VAL A 391 -14.73 -4.02 -15.07
N PRO A 392 -14.69 -5.35 -15.29
CA PRO A 392 -15.37 -5.97 -16.42
C PRO A 392 -16.90 -5.77 -16.37
N GLU A 393 -17.55 -5.79 -17.54
CA GLU A 393 -18.99 -5.53 -17.69
C GLU A 393 -19.87 -6.33 -16.74
N TRP A 394 -19.64 -7.64 -16.68
CA TRP A 394 -20.43 -8.54 -15.84
C TRP A 394 -20.39 -8.15 -14.35
N LEU A 395 -19.29 -7.56 -13.87
CA LEU A 395 -19.17 -7.08 -12.50
C LEU A 395 -19.81 -5.70 -12.36
N GLY A 396 -19.59 -4.82 -13.34
CA GLY A 396 -20.24 -3.50 -13.38
C GLY A 396 -21.76 -3.59 -13.32
N ASP A 397 -22.37 -4.53 -14.04
CA ASP A 397 -23.82 -4.75 -14.02
C ASP A 397 -24.31 -5.25 -12.66
N CYS A 398 -23.54 -6.10 -11.98
CA CYS A 398 -23.81 -6.50 -10.60
C CYS A 398 -23.74 -5.29 -9.65
N LEU A 399 -22.70 -4.47 -9.76
CA LEU A 399 -22.50 -3.28 -8.92
C LEU A 399 -23.56 -2.19 -9.15
N ARG A 400 -24.16 -2.12 -10.34
CA ARG A 400 -25.26 -1.18 -10.66
C ARG A 400 -26.58 -1.53 -9.98
N ARG A 401 -26.83 -2.81 -9.66
CA ARG A 401 -28.15 -3.27 -9.16
C ARG A 401 -28.69 -2.49 -7.96
N PRO A 402 -27.91 -2.21 -6.90
CA PRO A 402 -28.40 -1.45 -5.74
C PRO A 402 -28.85 -0.04 -6.10
N PHE A 403 -28.25 0.56 -7.13
CA PHE A 403 -28.53 1.94 -7.55
C PHE A 403 -29.71 2.07 -8.52
N LEU A 404 -30.20 0.97 -9.11
CA LEU A 404 -31.33 0.99 -10.06
C LEU A 404 -32.65 1.50 -9.45
N LEU A 405 -32.79 1.41 -8.13
CA LEU A 405 -33.97 1.91 -7.40
C LEU A 405 -33.97 3.44 -7.24
N ILE A 406 -32.84 4.11 -7.48
CA ILE A 406 -32.71 5.57 -7.34
C ILE A 406 -33.25 6.26 -8.60
N LYS A 407 -34.33 7.04 -8.46
CA LYS A 407 -34.88 7.88 -9.53
C LYS A 407 -33.78 8.79 -10.10
N GLY A 408 -33.44 8.62 -11.37
CA GLY A 408 -32.37 9.36 -12.06
C GLY A 408 -31.21 8.47 -12.54
N PHE A 409 -30.90 7.39 -11.82
CA PHE A 409 -29.91 6.40 -12.28
C PHE A 409 -30.47 5.54 -13.43
N LYS A 410 -31.72 5.05 -13.26
CA LYS A 410 -32.40 4.18 -14.24
C LYS A 410 -32.60 4.83 -15.62
N ARG A 411 -33.00 6.11 -15.67
CA ARG A 411 -33.25 6.83 -16.94
C ARG A 411 -32.00 6.92 -17.81
N GLN A 412 -30.83 7.06 -17.16
CA GLN A 412 -29.56 7.24 -17.85
C GLN A 412 -28.87 5.93 -18.24
N VAL A 413 -29.13 4.82 -17.54
CA VAL A 413 -28.62 3.48 -17.91
C VAL A 413 -29.41 2.90 -19.10
N VAL A 414 -30.74 3.14 -19.16
CA VAL A 414 -31.61 2.66 -20.24
C VAL A 414 -31.38 3.39 -21.56
N GLU A 415 -30.88 4.63 -21.55
CA GLU A 415 -30.48 5.35 -22.78
C GLU A 415 -29.14 4.86 -23.35
N ASN A 416 -28.40 4.02 -22.62
CA ASN A 416 -27.02 3.61 -22.96
C ASN A 416 -26.90 2.12 -23.38
N HIS A 417 -28.01 1.37 -23.37
CA HIS A 417 -28.14 0.00 -23.87
C HIS A 417 -29.24 -0.01 -24.94
#